data_AF-A0A7J3WTR3-F1
#
_entry.id   AF-A0A7J3WTR3-F1
#
_cell.length_a   1.000
_cell.length_b   1.000
_cell.length_c   1.000
_cell.angle_alpha   90.00
_cell.angle_beta   90.00
_cell.angle_gamma   90.00
#
_symmetry.space_group_name_H-M   'P 1'
#
loop_
_entity.id
_entity.type
_entity.pdbx_description
1 polymer ?
#
loop_
_entity_poly.entity_id
_entity_poly.type
_entity_poly.pdbx_seq_one_letter_code
_entity_poly.pdbx_strand_id
1 'polypeptide(L)' 'MKAVVLDTNALMLPYQCGINLEKELSRLLGICRIIVPVTVVEEMENLAQKDGSVG' A
#
# COMPACT_ATOMS: atom_id res chain seq x y z
N MET A 1 11.94 -14.20 -10.44
CA MET A 1 10.96 -13.09 -10.39
C MET A 1 10.48 -12.95 -8.95
N LYS A 2 10.64 -11.78 -8.33
CA LYS A 2 10.28 -11.58 -6.92
C LYS A 2 8.83 -11.11 -6.82
N ALA A 3 8.10 -11.61 -5.82
CA ALA A 3 6.76 -11.13 -5.49
C ALA A 3 6.81 -10.41 -4.14
N VAL A 4 6.18 -9.25 -4.05
CA VAL A 4 6.04 -8.48 -2.82
C VAL A 4 4.56 -8.43 -2.50
N VAL A 5 4.18 -9.03 -1.38
CA VAL A 5 2.81 -8.96 -0.85
C VAL A 5 2.77 -7.81 0.14
N LEU A 6 1.87 -6.85 -0.09
CA LEU A 6 1.73 -5.67 0.75
C LEU A 6 0.57 -5.84 1.71
N ASP A 7 0.78 -5.41 2.96
CA ASP A 7 -0.28 -5.21 3.93
C ASP A 7 -0.75 -3.73 3.92
N THR A 8 -1.78 -3.44 4.72
CA THR A 8 -2.32 -2.09 4.89
C THR A 8 -1.26 -1.09 5.37
N ASN A 9 -0.39 -1.50 6.29
CA ASN A 9 0.64 -0.63 6.86
C ASN A 9 1.72 -0.25 5.83
N ALA A 10 2.13 -1.20 5.00
CA ALA A 10 3.09 -1.03 3.92
C ALA A 10 2.56 -0.12 2.81
N LEU A 11 1.23 0.05 2.70
CA LEU A 11 0.60 1.03 1.82
C LEU A 11 0.46 2.41 2.48
N MET A 12 0.15 2.46 3.78
CA MET A 12 0.00 3.72 4.53
C MET A 12 1.32 4.46 4.76
N LEU A 13 2.39 3.76 5.15
CA LEU A 13 3.68 4.36 5.50
C LEU A 13 4.30 5.17 4.35
N PRO A 14 4.40 4.65 3.11
CA PRO A 14 4.88 5.42 1.97
C PRO A 14 4.02 6.65 1.68
N TYR A 15 2.70 6.54 1.83
CA TYR A 15 1.78 7.66 1.66
C TYR A 15 2.06 8.77 2.68
N GLN A 16 2.18 8.42 3.98
CA GLN A 16 2.50 9.36 5.05
C GLN A 16 3.86 10.04 4.88
N CYS A 17 4.84 9.32 4.33
CA CYS A 17 6.18 9.85 4.06
C CYS A 17 6.31 10.58 2.71
N GLY A 18 5.26 10.60 1.87
CA GLY A 18 5.33 11.19 0.53
C GLY A 18 6.25 10.45 -0.44
N ILE A 19 6.37 9.13 -0.29
CA ILE A 19 7.28 8.27 -1.06
C ILE A 19 6.50 7.49 -2.13
N ASN A 20 7.08 7.39 -3.33
CA ASN A 20 6.57 6.50 -4.37
C ASN A 20 7.04 5.05 -4.11
N LEU A 21 6.11 4.22 -3.64
CA LEU A 21 6.38 2.83 -3.27
C LEU A 21 6.92 1.99 -4.43
N GLU A 22 6.35 2.10 -5.63
CA GLU A 22 6.78 1.32 -6.81
C GLU A 22 8.22 1.64 -7.20
N LYS A 23 8.59 2.93 -7.17
CA LYS A 23 9.96 3.39 -7.45
C LYS A 23 10.95 2.83 -6.43
N GLU A 24 10.62 2.89 -5.14
CA GLU A 24 11.50 2.40 -4.09
C GLU A 24 11.62 0.87 -4.07
N LEU A 25 10.53 0.14 -4.31
CA LEU A 25 10.58 -1.32 -4.48
C LEU A 25 11.43 -1.71 -5.70
N SER A 26 11.29 -0.99 -6.81
CA SER A 26 12.13 -1.21 -8.00
C SER A 26 13.60 -0.91 -7.72
N ARG A 27 13.91 0.15 -6.96
CA ARG A 27 15.27 0.50 -6.53
C ARG A 27 15.91 -0.54 -5.63
N LEU A 28 15.14 -1.11 -4.68
CA LEU A 28 15.65 -2.05 -3.67
C LEU A 28 15.68 -3.50 -4.16
N LEU A 29 14.65 -3.94 -4.89
CA LEU A 29 14.44 -5.35 -5.23
C LEU A 29 14.62 -5.64 -6.72
N GLY A 30 14.67 -4.60 -7.57
CA GLY A 30 14.61 -4.72 -9.02
C GLY A 30 13.19 -5.02 -9.51
N ILE A 31 13.07 -5.70 -10.65
CA ILE A 31 11.78 -6.09 -11.23
C ILE A 31 11.05 -7.04 -10.26
N CYS A 32 9.93 -6.57 -9.71
CA CYS A 32 9.09 -7.35 -8.80
C CYS A 32 7.61 -7.21 -9.16
N ARG A 33 6.83 -8.22 -8.78
CA ARG A 33 5.36 -8.21 -8.88
C ARG A 33 4.80 -7.76 -7.54
N ILE A 34 4.04 -6.68 -7.54
CA ILE A 34 3.32 -6.19 -6.37
C ILE A 34 1.98 -6.92 -6.30
N ILE A 35 1.64 -7.43 -5.13
CA ILE A 35 0.39 -8.13 -4.86
C ILE A 35 -0.23 -7.48 -3.63
N VAL A 36 -1.44 -6.96 -3.78
CA VAL A 36 -2.25 -6.44 -2.67
C VAL A 36 -3.41 -7.42 -2.48
N PRO A 37 -3.53 -8.08 -1.31
CA PRO A 37 -4.68 -8.93 -1.02
C PRO A 37 -5.98 -8.13 -1.07
N VAL A 38 -7.08 -8.75 -1.51
CA VAL A 38 -8.39 -8.09 -1.57
C VAL A 38 -8.83 -7.58 -0.20
N THR A 39 -8.57 -8.33 0.86
CA THR A 39 -8.90 -7.94 2.24
C THR A 39 -8.24 -6.62 2.66
N VAL A 40 -7.01 -6.37 2.19
CA VAL A 40 -6.28 -5.12 2.47
C VAL A 40 -6.95 -3.94 1.75
N VAL A 41 -7.44 -4.16 0.53
CA VAL A 41 -8.20 -3.14 -0.22
C VAL A 41 -9.51 -2.81 0.51
N GLU A 42 -10.25 -3.83 0.94
CA GLU A 42 -11.49 -3.65 1.69
C GLU A 42 -11.26 -2.92 3.03
N GLU A 43 -10.18 -3.23 3.76
CA GLU A 43 -9.81 -2.50 4.98
C GLU A 43 -9.53 -1.02 4.70
N MET A 44 -8.81 -0.71 3.62
CA MET A 44 -8.54 0.68 3.22
C MET A 44 -9.81 1.44 2.85
N GLU A 45 -10.72 0.81 2.10
CA GLU A 45 -12.01 1.41 1.74
C GLU A 45 -12.86 1.69 3.00
N ASN A 46 -12.89 0.76 3.95
CA ASN A 46 -13.58 0.93 5.21
C ASN A 46 -12.98 2.04 6.07
N LEU A 47 -11.65 2.18 6.09
CA LEU A 47 -10.96 3.29 6.76
C LEU A 47 -11.32 4.63 6.10
N ALA A 48 -11.28 4.71 4.77
CA ALA A 48 -11.65 5.91 4.03
C ALA A 48 -13.11 6.34 4.27
N GLN A 49 -14.03 5.38 4.41
CA GLN A 49 -15.43 5.67 4.76
C GLN A 49 -15.60 6.16 6.20
N LYS A 50 -14.79 5.65 7.15
CA LYS A 50 -14.82 6.10 8.55
C LYS A 50 -14.24 7.49 8.75
N ASP A 51 -13.14 7.83 8.05
CA ASP A 51 -12.56 9.18 8.07
C ASP A 51 -13.43 10.23 7.35
N GLY A 52 -14.43 9.80 6.57
CA GLY A 52 -15.45 10.70 5.97
C GLY A 52 -16.53 11.21 6.93
N SER A 53 -16.47 10.81 8.22
CA SER A 53 -17.41 11.23 9.28
C SER A 53 -16.75 12.12 10.33
N VAL A 54 -15.89 13.04 9.91
CA VAL A 54 -15.49 14.20 10.73
C VAL A 54 -16.26 15.41 10.21
N GLY A 55 -17.26 15.81 10.98
CA GLY A 55 -17.83 17.16 10.92
C GLY A 55 -16.88 18.21 11.47
#